data_AF-A0A2T0KBV9-F1
#
_entry.id   AF-A0A2T0KBV9-F1
#
_cell.length_a   1.000
_cell.length_b   1.000
_cell.length_c   1.000
_cell.angle_alpha   90.00
_cell.angle_beta   90.00
_cell.angle_gamma   90.00
#
_symmetry.space_group_name_H-M   'P 1'
#
loop_
_entity.id
_entity.type
_entity.pdbx_description
1 polymer ?
#
loop_
_entity_poly.entity_id
_entity_poly.type
_entity_poly.pdbx_seq_one_letter_code
_entity_poly.pdbx_strand_id
1 'polypeptide(L)'
;MRTTNPIESTFATVRHRTSRTRNCLSRATFFAMAFKLIEAAKQSWRKIRGVDKIEALLKGVPFKDGTPVIASTPVPQVLAA
;
A
#
# COMPACT_ATOMS: atom_id res chain seq x y z
N MET A 1 3.62 13.82 -0.52
CA MET A 1 3.05 12.57 0.04
C MET A 1 3.69 12.36 1.41
N ARG A 2 2.94 12.39 2.51
CA ARG A 2 3.52 12.07 3.83
C ARG A 2 3.62 10.55 3.91
N THR A 3 4.80 10.00 3.64
CA THR A 3 5.05 8.56 3.61
C THR A 3 5.51 8.09 4.98
N THR A 4 4.98 6.96 5.46
CA THR A 4 5.67 6.19 6.51
C THR A 4 5.58 4.69 6.26
N ASN A 5 4.40 4.13 5.96
CA ASN A 5 4.25 2.77 5.44
C ASN A 5 2.77 2.57 5.08
N PRO A 6 2.40 2.16 3.85
CA PRO A 6 0.99 1.98 3.49
C PRO A 6 0.25 0.99 4.41
N ILE A 7 0.94 -0.02 4.96
CA ILE A 7 0.34 -1.05 5.83
C ILE A 7 0.18 -0.55 7.27
N GLU A 8 1.15 0.21 7.78
CA GLU A 8 1.09 0.78 9.13
C GLU A 8 0.09 1.95 9.19
N SER A 9 -0.04 2.68 8.09
CA SER A 9 -1.04 3.74 7.90
C SER A 9 -2.47 3.19 7.83
N THR A 10 -2.72 2.03 7.21
CA THR A 10 -4.08 1.47 7.08
C THR A 10 -4.69 1.06 8.42
N PHE A 11 -3.89 0.51 9.33
CA PHE A 11 -4.35 0.10 10.66
C PHE A 11 -4.21 1.19 11.73
N ALA A 12 -3.63 2.34 11.40
CA ALA A 12 -3.43 3.44 12.33
C ALA A 12 -4.75 3.88 13.00
N THR A 13 -5.82 4.02 12.22
CA THR A 13 -7.15 4.39 12.72
C THR A 13 -7.71 3.35 13.69
N VAL A 14 -7.55 2.06 13.38
CA VAL A 14 -8.03 0.96 14.24
C VAL A 14 -7.23 0.93 15.55
N ARG A 15 -5.90 1.05 15.47
CA ARG A 15 -5.02 1.11 16.65
C ARG A 15 -5.30 2.33 17.52
N HIS A 16 -5.51 3.49 16.90
CA HIS A 16 -5.86 4.72 17.62
C HIS A 16 -7.17 4.54 18.41
N ARG A 17 -8.20 3.99 17.77
CA ARG A 17 -9.54 3.77 18.37
C ARG A 17 -9.59 2.65 19.42
N THR A 18 -8.65 1.71 19.39
CA THR A 18 -8.58 0.58 20.34
C THR A 18 -7.60 0.79 21.50
N SER A 19 -6.82 1.88 21.49
CA SER A 19 -5.82 2.16 22.53
C SER A 19 -6.39 2.17 23.95
N ARG A 20 -7.60 2.71 24.13
CA ARG A 20 -8.30 2.83 25.42
C ARG A 20 -9.00 1.54 25.87
N THR A 21 -9.32 0.64 24.94
CA THR A 21 -10.03 -0.62 25.24
C THR A 21 -9.09 -1.82 25.36
N ARG A 22 -7.78 -1.56 25.32
CA ARG A 22 -6.73 -2.57 25.50
C ARG A 22 -6.89 -3.24 26.87
N ASN A 23 -6.91 -4.57 26.89
CA ASN A 23 -7.08 -5.40 28.10
C ASN A 23 -8.44 -5.29 28.82
N CYS A 24 -9.38 -4.48 28.35
CA CYS A 24 -10.70 -4.32 28.97
C CYS A 24 -11.80 -5.22 28.37
N LEU A 25 -11.48 -5.97 27.32
CA LEU A 25 -12.44 -6.72 26.51
C LEU A 25 -12.15 -8.23 26.58
N SER A 26 -13.23 -9.02 26.56
CA SER A 26 -13.10 -10.45 26.26
C SER A 26 -12.54 -10.65 24.84
N ARG A 27 -11.86 -11.78 24.60
CA ARG A 27 -11.26 -12.08 23.30
C ARG A 27 -12.29 -12.05 22.16
N ALA A 28 -13.49 -12.57 22.39
CA ALA A 28 -14.57 -12.57 21.40
C ALA A 28 -15.06 -11.15 21.08
N THR A 29 -15.28 -10.32 22.12
CA THR A 29 -15.72 -8.92 21.95
C THR A 29 -14.66 -8.08 21.25
N PHE A 30 -13.38 -8.30 21.57
CA PHE A 30 -12.27 -7.64 20.89
C PHE A 30 -12.27 -7.94 19.40
N PHE A 31 -12.44 -9.20 18.99
CA PHE A 31 -12.49 -9.55 17.57
C PHE A 31 -13.68 -8.93 16.84
N ALA A 32 -14.87 -8.97 17.44
CA ALA A 32 -16.05 -8.33 16.86
C ALA A 32 -15.85 -6.81 16.68
N MET A 33 -15.30 -6.13 17.70
CA MET A 33 -14.98 -4.70 17.64
C MET A 33 -13.91 -4.40 16.57
N ALA A 34 -12.82 -5.15 16.55
CA ALA A 34 -11.72 -4.96 15.60
C ALA A 34 -12.22 -5.14 14.16
N PHE A 35 -13.04 -6.16 13.90
CA PHE A 35 -13.65 -6.40 12.59
C PHE A 35 -14.47 -5.20 12.12
N LYS A 36 -15.36 -4.68 12.97
CA LYS A 36 -16.18 -3.50 12.63
C LYS A 36 -15.36 -2.23 12.41
N LEU A 37 -14.31 -2.02 13.21
CA LEU A 37 -13.40 -0.88 13.00
C LEU A 37 -12.63 -1.00 11.68
N ILE A 38 -12.22 -2.20 11.29
CA ILE A 38 -11.56 -2.47 10.01
C ILE A 38 -12.54 -2.26 8.84
N GLU A 39 -13.78 -2.73 8.93
CA GLU A 39 -14.82 -2.48 7.91
C GLU A 39 -15.05 -0.99 7.67
N ALA A 40 -15.14 -0.20 8.74
CA ALA A 40 -15.29 1.25 8.65
C ALA A 40 -14.04 1.94 8.08
N ALA A 41 -12.85 1.54 8.53
CA ALA A 41 -11.58 2.09 8.06
C ALA A 41 -11.32 1.78 6.57
N LYS A 42 -11.73 0.61 6.09
CA LYS A 42 -11.59 0.19 4.68
C LYS A 42 -12.16 1.19 3.69
N GLN A 43 -13.25 1.88 4.05
CA GLN A 43 -13.90 2.85 3.16
C GLN A 43 -13.02 4.07 2.87
N SER A 44 -12.12 4.45 3.78
CA SER A 44 -11.21 5.58 3.60
C SER A 44 -9.85 5.19 3.03
N TRP A 45 -9.58 3.89 2.86
CA TRP A 45 -8.30 3.43 2.34
C TRP A 45 -8.13 3.75 0.86
N ARG A 46 -6.97 4.31 0.52
CA ARG A 46 -6.61 4.57 -0.88
C ARG A 46 -6.15 3.27 -1.52
N LYS A 47 -6.83 2.85 -2.59
CA LYS A 47 -6.40 1.71 -3.41
C LYS A 47 -5.03 1.99 -4.03
N ILE A 48 -4.22 0.94 -4.15
CA ILE A 48 -2.95 1.00 -4.88
C ILE A 48 -3.28 1.28 -6.36
N ARG A 49 -2.62 2.28 -6.93
CA ARG A 49 -2.75 2.62 -8.35
C ARG A 49 -1.85 1.70 -9.17
N GLY A 50 -2.34 1.15 -10.28
CA GLY A 50 -1.55 0.31 -11.18
C GLY A 50 -1.23 -1.06 -10.60
N VAL A 51 -2.23 -1.74 -10.03
CA VAL A 51 -2.10 -3.08 -9.44
C VAL A 51 -1.53 -4.08 -10.45
N ASP A 52 -1.88 -3.93 -11.73
CA ASP A 52 -1.42 -4.79 -12.83
C ASP A 52 0.10 -4.71 -13.06
N LYS A 53 0.73 -3.61 -12.64
CA LYS A 53 2.19 -3.41 -12.79
C LYS A 53 2.99 -4.07 -11.66
N ILE A 54 2.32 -4.48 -10.58
CA ILE A 54 2.96 -5.10 -9.41
C ILE A 54 3.64 -6.41 -9.80
N GLU A 55 3.01 -7.22 -10.66
CA GLU A 55 3.58 -8.48 -11.12
C GLU A 55 4.89 -8.26 -11.91
N ALA A 56 4.90 -7.28 -12.81
CA ALA A 56 6.09 -6.93 -13.59
C ALA A 56 7.22 -6.36 -12.70
N LEU A 57 6.87 -5.59 -11.67
CA LEU A 57 7.83 -5.12 -10.66
C LEU A 57 8.44 -6.28 -9.86
N LEU A 58 7.62 -7.24 -9.42
CA LEU A 58 8.09 -8.45 -8.73
C LEU A 58 9.01 -9.31 -9.61
N LYS A 59 8.77 -9.35 -10.92
CA LYS A 59 9.63 -10.01 -11.92
C LYS A 59 10.91 -9.24 -12.23
N GLY A 60 11.13 -8.06 -11.63
CA GLY A 60 12.34 -7.26 -11.81
C GLY A 60 12.38 -6.43 -13.10
N VAL A 61 11.24 -6.22 -13.76
CA VAL A 61 11.19 -5.35 -14.96
C VAL A 61 11.47 -3.90 -14.53
N PRO A 62 12.45 -3.21 -15.13
CA PRO A 62 12.73 -1.81 -14.81
C PRO A 62 11.58 -0.92 -15.30
N PHE A 63 11.09 -0.02 -14.45
CA PHE A 63 10.12 1.01 -14.80
C PHE A 63 10.78 2.38 -14.79
N LYS A 64 10.55 3.19 -15.82
CA LYS A 64 10.92 4.61 -15.87
C LYS A 64 9.63 5.43 -15.99
N ASP A 65 9.41 6.36 -15.08
CA ASP A 65 8.23 7.24 -15.02
C ASP A 65 6.87 6.50 -15.11
N GLY A 66 6.83 5.25 -14.62
CA GLY A 66 5.62 4.42 -14.60
C GLY A 66 5.38 3.56 -15.84
N THR A 67 6.32 3.55 -16.80
CA THR A 67 6.27 2.70 -18.00
C THR A 67 7.38 1.65 -17.95
N PRO A 68 7.10 0.37 -18.28
CA PRO A 68 8.13 -0.66 -18.31
C PRO A 68 9.13 -0.35 -19.42
N VAL A 69 10.42 -0.34 -19.08
CA VAL A 69 11.52 -0.21 -20.05
C VAL A 69 11.75 -1.59 -20.65
N ILE A 70 11.03 -1.87 -21.72
CA ILE A 70 11.29 -3.05 -22.55
C ILE A 70 12.51 -2.71 -23.40
N ALA A 71 13.58 -3.49 -23.27
CA ALA A 71 14.88 -3.25 -23.90
C ALA A 71 14.90 -3.41 -25.44
N SER A 72 13.80 -3.14 -26.15
CA SER A 72 13.73 -3.23 -27.61
C SER A 72 13.91 -1.91 -28.34
N THR A 73 14.24 -0.81 -27.66
CA THR A 73 14.65 0.42 -28.34
C THR A 73 16.09 0.75 -27.99
N PRO A 74 17.06 0.54 -28.91
CA PRO A 74 18.37 1.14 -28.77
C PRO A 74 18.15 2.65 -28.84
N VAL A 75 18.34 3.33 -27.71
CA VAL A 75 18.41 4.78 -27.65
C VAL A 75 19.53 5.20 -28.62
N PRO A 76 19.28 6.04 -29.64
CA PRO A 76 20.36 6.56 -30.45
C PRO A 76 21.31 7.30 -29.51
N GLN A 77 22.54 6.82 -29.42
CA GLN A 77 23.61 7.54 -28.74
C GLN A 77 23.72 8.89 -29.43
N VAL A 78 23.35 9.96 -28.73
CA VAL A 78 23.56 11.32 -29.22
C VAL A 78 25.06 11.57 -29.17
N LEU A 79 25.72 11.31 -30.30
CA LEU A 79 27.06 11.79 -30.58
C LEU A 79 26.94 13.31 -30.78
N ALA A 80 27.31 14.08 -29.76
CA ALA A 80 27.49 15.52 -29.87
C ALA A 80 28.98 15.84 -29.67
N ALA A 81 29.58 16.24 -30.80
CA ALA A 81 30.83 16.96 -31.08
C ALA A 81 31.89 17.10 -29.97
#